data_AF-A0A5R9F1H6-F1
#
_entry.id   AF-A0A5R9F1H6-F1
#
_cell.length_a   1.000
_cell.length_b   1.000
_cell.length_c   1.000
_cell.angle_alpha   90.00
_cell.angle_beta   90.00
_cell.angle_gamma   90.00
#
_symmetry.space_group_name_H-M   'P 1'
#
loop_
_entity.id
_entity.type
_entity.pdbx_description
1 polymer ?
#
loop_
_entity_poly.entity_id
_entity_poly.type
_entity_poly.pdbx_seq_one_letter_code
_entity_poly.pdbx_strand_id
1 'polypeptide(L)'
;MNENISRFLSWTKGVIIQSRGVLKEKISNALNSESITIEDLATIIRYHPESKKQTQDFLGITFVTWTVNHGDNHYRLMEKGKYGEKILEVDAIVGGEKIIRYRTYESRSSLEKKISLPADLLGN
;
A
#
# COMPACT_ATOMS: atom_id res chain seq x y z
N MET A 1 -0.24 2.89 -21.60
CA MET A 1 -0.62 1.97 -20.51
C MET A 1 0.53 1.01 -20.25
N ASN A 2 1.22 1.14 -19.11
CA ASN A 2 2.38 0.31 -18.80
C ASN A 2 1.91 -1.03 -18.18
N GLU A 3 2.17 -2.14 -18.88
CA GLU A 3 1.55 -3.47 -18.63
C GLU A 3 1.76 -4.00 -17.21
N ASN A 4 2.83 -3.58 -16.55
CA ASN A 4 3.21 -4.06 -15.22
C ASN A 4 2.28 -3.56 -14.11
N ILE A 5 1.66 -2.39 -14.32
CA ILE A 5 0.75 -1.79 -13.32
C ILE A 5 -0.67 -2.30 -13.53
N SER A 6 -1.09 -2.48 -14.79
CA SER A 6 -2.34 -3.18 -15.10
C SER A 6 -2.38 -4.58 -14.47
N ARG A 7 -1.24 -5.28 -14.36
CA ARG A 7 -1.13 -6.53 -13.61
C ARG A 7 -1.17 -6.36 -12.09
N PHE A 8 -0.49 -5.35 -11.54
CA PHE A 8 -0.65 -4.95 -10.14
C PHE A 8 -2.07 -4.50 -9.80
N LEU A 9 -2.91 -4.15 -10.76
CA LEU A 9 -4.32 -3.87 -10.53
C LEU A 9 -5.21 -5.08 -10.87
N SER A 10 -4.74 -6.04 -11.68
CA SER A 10 -5.54 -7.19 -12.10
C SER A 10 -5.94 -8.13 -10.95
N TRP A 11 -5.13 -8.24 -9.90
CA TRP A 11 -5.47 -9.05 -8.72
C TRP A 11 -6.68 -8.50 -7.96
N THR A 12 -6.97 -7.21 -8.12
CA THR A 12 -8.01 -6.51 -7.36
C THR A 12 -9.39 -7.10 -7.63
N LYS A 13 -9.65 -7.62 -8.84
CA LYS A 13 -10.89 -8.34 -9.15
C LYS A 13 -11.11 -9.52 -8.21
N GLY A 14 -10.07 -10.28 -7.86
CA GLY A 14 -10.15 -11.43 -6.96
C GLY A 14 -10.41 -11.05 -5.50
N VAL A 15 -9.75 -10.00 -5.01
CA VAL A 15 -9.87 -9.57 -3.60
C VAL A 15 -11.15 -8.76 -3.35
N ILE A 16 -11.61 -7.97 -4.32
CA ILE A 16 -12.91 -7.29 -4.30
C ILE A 16 -14.08 -8.29 -4.20
N ILE A 17 -13.94 -9.48 -4.78
CA ILE A 17 -14.96 -10.54 -4.72
C ILE A 17 -14.97 -11.25 -3.37
N GLN A 18 -13.81 -11.39 -2.71
CA GLN A 18 -13.65 -12.17 -1.47
C GLN A 18 -13.71 -11.34 -0.17
N SER A 19 -13.72 -10.00 -0.27
CA SER A 19 -13.70 -9.09 0.88
C SER A 19 -15.11 -8.66 1.34
N ARG A 20 -15.29 -8.45 2.65
CA ARG A 20 -16.53 -7.86 3.21
C ARG A 20 -16.77 -6.45 2.65
N GLY A 21 -18.05 -6.05 2.53
CA GLY A 21 -18.51 -4.86 1.77
C GLY A 21 -17.72 -3.56 2.00
N VAL A 22 -17.40 -3.21 3.24
CA VAL A 22 -16.67 -1.96 3.54
C VAL A 22 -15.22 -1.97 3.01
N LEU A 23 -14.54 -3.12 3.04
CA LEU A 23 -13.18 -3.25 2.52
C LEU A 23 -13.18 -3.21 0.98
N LYS A 24 -14.20 -3.83 0.37
CA LYS A 24 -14.43 -3.78 -1.07
C LYS A 24 -14.61 -2.35 -1.57
N GLU A 25 -15.43 -1.56 -0.88
CA GLU A 25 -15.67 -0.15 -1.21
C GLU A 25 -14.40 0.70 -1.05
N LYS A 26 -13.63 0.53 0.03
CA LYS A 26 -12.37 1.28 0.22
C LYS A 26 -11.35 0.98 -0.88
N ILE A 27 -11.16 -0.29 -1.22
CA ILE A 27 -10.24 -0.69 -2.30
C ILE A 27 -10.74 -0.16 -3.65
N SER A 28 -12.03 -0.32 -3.95
CA SER A 28 -12.61 0.18 -5.21
C SER A 28 -12.50 1.70 -5.33
N ASN A 29 -12.78 2.44 -4.26
CA ASN A 29 -12.69 3.90 -4.26
C ASN A 29 -11.25 4.38 -4.40
N ALA A 30 -10.29 3.71 -3.76
CA ALA A 30 -8.87 4.04 -3.91
C ALA A 30 -8.38 3.81 -5.35
N LEU A 31 -8.84 2.75 -6.01
CA LEU A 31 -8.43 2.42 -7.38
C LEU A 31 -9.08 3.32 -8.45
N ASN A 32 -10.30 3.79 -8.20
CA ASN A 32 -11.02 4.68 -9.11
C ASN A 32 -10.71 6.16 -8.89
N SER A 33 -9.89 6.50 -7.89
CA SER A 33 -9.56 7.88 -7.52
C SER A 33 -8.21 8.27 -8.10
N GLU A 34 -8.12 9.48 -8.66
CA GLU A 34 -6.87 10.12 -9.12
C GLU A 34 -5.87 10.41 -7.98
N SER A 35 -6.31 10.22 -6.73
CA SER A 35 -5.48 10.38 -5.54
C SER A 35 -5.84 9.34 -4.48
N ILE A 36 -4.84 8.77 -3.82
CA ILE A 36 -5.04 7.87 -2.69
C ILE A 36 -4.39 8.42 -1.43
N THR A 37 -4.90 8.02 -0.28
CA THR A 37 -4.25 8.31 1.00
C THR A 37 -3.18 7.26 1.33
N ILE A 38 -2.33 7.57 2.31
CA ILE A 38 -1.38 6.59 2.86
C ILE A 38 -2.09 5.38 3.47
N GLU A 39 -3.26 5.59 4.07
CA GLU A 39 -4.07 4.51 4.64
C GLU A 39 -4.66 3.57 3.58
N ASP A 40 -5.07 4.13 2.44
CA ASP A 40 -5.55 3.34 1.30
C ASP A 40 -4.41 2.48 0.75
N LEU A 41 -3.22 3.06 0.54
CA LEU A 41 -2.05 2.31 0.09
C LEU A 41 -1.64 1.22 1.09
N ALA A 42 -1.64 1.53 2.39
CA ALA A 42 -1.38 0.54 3.42
C ALA A 42 -2.38 -0.62 3.35
N THR A 43 -3.66 -0.31 3.15
CA THR A 43 -4.72 -1.32 2.97
C THR A 43 -4.44 -2.20 1.76
N ILE A 44 -4.11 -1.60 0.61
CA ILE A 44 -3.76 -2.32 -0.62
C ILE A 44 -2.59 -3.26 -0.38
N ILE A 45 -1.51 -2.80 0.27
CA ILE A 45 -0.31 -3.62 0.56
C ILE A 45 -0.64 -4.78 1.51
N ARG A 46 -1.45 -4.56 2.56
CA ARG A 46 -1.82 -5.63 3.52
C ARG A 46 -2.61 -6.77 2.87
N TYR A 47 -3.49 -6.43 1.94
CA TYR A 47 -4.42 -7.38 1.31
C TYR A 47 -3.99 -7.84 -0.08
N HIS A 48 -2.83 -7.40 -0.57
CA HIS A 48 -2.28 -7.89 -1.83
C HIS A 48 -1.97 -9.40 -1.70
N PRO A 49 -2.34 -10.24 -2.69
CA PRO A 49 -2.18 -11.70 -2.59
C PRO A 49 -0.72 -12.14 -2.47
N GLU A 50 0.20 -11.38 -3.04
CA GLU A 50 1.66 -11.64 -2.95
C GLU A 50 2.30 -10.97 -1.72
N SER A 51 1.50 -10.37 -0.82
CA SER A 51 2.01 -9.69 0.36
C SER A 51 2.65 -10.66 1.34
N LYS A 52 3.89 -10.38 1.73
CA LYS A 52 4.62 -11.13 2.75
C LYS A 52 4.62 -10.32 4.04
N LYS A 53 4.08 -10.93 5.09
CA LYS A 53 4.10 -10.39 6.46
C LYS A 53 5.35 -10.86 7.19
N GLN A 54 6.07 -9.92 7.79
CA GLN A 54 7.12 -10.16 8.76
C GLN A 54 6.75 -9.49 10.07
N THR A 55 7.00 -10.16 11.19
CA THR A 55 6.76 -9.59 12.52
C THR A 55 8.06 -9.68 13.32
N GLN A 56 8.40 -8.59 14.01
CA GLN A 56 9.60 -8.48 14.81
C GLN A 56 9.26 -7.78 16.12
N ASP A 57 9.68 -8.37 17.24
CA ASP A 57 9.58 -7.74 18.55
C ASP A 57 10.93 -7.13 18.91
N PHE A 58 10.91 -5.85 19.30
CA PHE A 58 12.10 -5.13 19.74
C PHE A 58 11.76 -4.30 20.98
N LEU A 59 12.46 -4.56 22.09
CA LEU A 59 12.26 -3.88 23.37
C LEU A 59 10.78 -3.93 23.85
N GLY A 60 10.11 -5.07 23.65
CA GLY A 60 8.70 -5.24 24.02
C GLY A 60 7.71 -4.52 23.10
N ILE A 61 8.17 -3.95 21.99
CA ILE A 61 7.32 -3.34 20.96
C ILE A 61 7.30 -4.26 19.75
N THR A 62 6.10 -4.66 19.33
CA THR A 62 5.91 -5.41 18.08
C THR A 62 5.92 -4.46 16.89
N PHE A 63 6.64 -4.84 15.85
CA PHE A 63 6.66 -4.21 14.54
C PHE A 63 6.19 -5.22 13.50
N VAL A 64 5.31 -4.78 12.62
CA VAL A 64 4.81 -5.59 11.51
C VAL A 64 5.25 -4.91 10.21
N THR A 65 5.91 -5.67 9.35
CA THR A 65 6.30 -5.22 8.02
C THR A 65 5.58 -6.07 6.99
N TRP A 66 4.99 -5.41 6.00
CA TRP A 66 4.39 -6.03 4.83
C TRP A 66 5.20 -5.64 3.61
N THR A 67 5.48 -6.59 2.72
CA THR A 67 6.20 -6.36 1.48
C THR A 67 5.51 -7.02 0.30
N VAL A 68 5.48 -6.32 -0.83
CA VAL A 68 5.02 -6.84 -2.11
C VAL A 68 6.09 -6.51 -3.13
N ASN A 69 6.66 -7.52 -3.76
CA ASN A 69 7.68 -7.36 -4.79
C ASN A 69 7.20 -8.06 -6.06
N HIS A 70 7.15 -7.33 -7.17
CA HIS A 70 6.73 -7.85 -8.46
C HIS A 70 7.53 -7.19 -9.59
N GLY A 71 8.54 -7.90 -10.10
CA GLY A 71 9.49 -7.31 -11.07
C GLY A 71 10.19 -6.08 -10.48
N ASP A 72 10.10 -4.95 -11.18
CA ASP A 72 10.68 -3.67 -10.74
C ASP A 72 9.82 -2.90 -9.72
N ASN A 73 8.65 -3.44 -9.36
CA ASN A 73 7.72 -2.81 -8.43
C ASN A 73 7.94 -3.35 -7.01
N HIS A 74 8.14 -2.43 -6.06
CA HIS A 74 8.41 -2.76 -4.67
C HIS A 74 7.55 -1.89 -3.76
N TYR A 75 6.74 -2.54 -2.93
CA TYR A 75 5.90 -1.88 -1.95
C TYR A 75 6.26 -2.38 -0.56
N ARG A 76 6.35 -1.45 0.38
CA ARG A 76 6.67 -1.74 1.78
C ARG A 76 5.76 -0.93 2.68
N LEU A 77 5.19 -1.60 3.67
CA LEU A 77 4.43 -0.99 4.77
C LEU A 77 5.06 -1.45 6.08
N MET A 78 5.39 -0.52 6.96
CA MET A 78 5.84 -0.82 8.32
C MET A 78 4.89 -0.20 9.33
N GLU A 79 4.55 -0.99 10.34
CA GLU A 79 3.56 -0.65 11.35
C GLU A 79 4.10 -0.97 12.74
N LYS A 80 3.68 -0.16 13.71
CA LYS A 80 3.85 -0.43 15.13
C LYS A 80 2.59 -1.11 15.67
N GLY A 81 2.82 -2.15 16.47
CA GLY A 81 1.81 -2.96 17.12
C GLY A 81 1.39 -4.17 16.28
N LYS A 82 0.72 -5.12 16.93
CA LYS A 82 0.43 -6.46 16.38
C LYS A 82 -0.67 -6.43 15.31
N TYR A 83 -1.52 -5.42 15.34
CA TYR A 83 -2.72 -5.28 14.51
C TYR A 83 -2.69 -4.07 13.59
N GLY A 84 -1.53 -3.41 13.43
CA GLY A 84 -1.39 -2.23 12.58
C GLY A 84 -1.90 -0.96 13.27
N GLU A 85 -1.68 -0.83 14.57
CA GLU A 85 -2.15 0.26 15.43
C GLU A 85 -1.61 1.62 14.99
N LYS A 86 -0.41 1.66 14.41
CA LYS A 86 0.16 2.88 13.84
C LYS A 86 1.02 2.58 12.63
N ILE A 87 0.70 3.20 11.50
CA ILE A 87 1.59 3.22 10.33
C ILE A 87 2.84 4.03 10.68
N LEU A 88 4.01 3.44 10.41
CA LEU A 88 5.31 4.08 10.60
C LEU A 88 5.92 4.48 9.27
N GLU A 89 5.85 3.59 8.27
CA GLU A 89 6.46 3.79 6.96
C GLU A 89 5.56 3.22 5.86
N VAL A 90 5.52 3.92 4.73
CA VAL A 90 4.99 3.40 3.47
C VAL A 90 5.91 3.84 2.34
N ASP A 91 6.43 2.89 1.59
CA ASP A 91 7.23 3.12 0.40
C ASP A 91 6.61 2.41 -0.81
N ALA A 92 6.60 3.10 -1.95
CA ALA A 92 6.24 2.51 -3.24
C ALA A 92 7.28 2.91 -4.28
N ILE A 93 7.88 1.89 -4.89
CA ILE A 93 8.77 1.99 -6.06
C ILE A 93 8.04 1.31 -7.20
N VAL A 94 7.91 1.98 -8.33
CA VAL A 94 7.24 1.45 -9.53
C VAL A 94 8.16 1.66 -10.72
N GLY A 95 8.45 0.59 -11.47
CA GLY A 95 9.36 0.66 -12.62
C GLY A 95 10.76 1.17 -12.25
N GLY A 96 11.22 0.91 -11.02
CA GLY A 96 12.49 1.42 -10.50
C GLY A 96 12.46 2.86 -9.97
N GLU A 97 11.37 3.60 -10.14
CA GLU A 97 11.23 4.97 -9.64
C GLU A 97 10.49 5.01 -8.30
N LYS A 98 11.00 5.81 -7.35
CA LYS A 98 10.37 5.98 -6.05
C LYS A 98 9.23 7.00 -6.15
N ILE A 99 8.00 6.50 -6.17
CA ILE A 99 6.79 7.31 -6.31
C ILE A 99 6.29 7.80 -4.95
N ILE A 100 6.37 6.94 -3.92
CA ILE A 100 5.85 7.25 -2.59
C ILE A 100 6.92 6.96 -1.54
N ARG A 101 7.08 7.93 -0.65
CA ARG A 101 7.95 7.87 0.51
C ARG A 101 7.25 8.55 1.68
N TYR A 102 6.71 7.76 2.60
CA TYR A 102 6.04 8.25 3.81
C TYR A 102 6.68 7.67 5.04
N ARG A 103 6.95 8.51 6.04
CA ARG A 103 7.50 8.15 7.35
C ARG A 103 6.88 9.03 8.43
N THR A 104 6.13 8.44 9.36
CA THR A 104 5.43 9.18 10.43
C THR A 104 6.37 9.91 11.39
N TYR A 105 7.63 9.49 11.44
CA TYR A 105 8.66 10.08 12.29
C TYR A 105 9.49 11.16 11.57
N GLU A 106 9.22 11.44 10.29
CA GLU A 106 9.80 12.58 9.58
C GLU A 106 8.90 13.82 9.76
N SER A 107 9.49 14.98 10.04
CA SER A 107 8.79 16.22 10.44
C SER A 107 7.84 16.82 9.38
N ARG A 108 7.86 16.32 8.15
CA ARG A 108 7.07 16.83 7.01
C ARG A 108 5.96 15.87 6.54
N SER A 109 5.73 14.77 7.26
CA SER A 109 4.84 13.70 6.84
C SER A 109 3.47 13.80 7.52
N SER A 110 2.39 13.96 6.75
CA SER A 110 1.00 13.89 7.24
C SER A 110 0.28 12.68 6.64
N LEU A 111 -0.48 11.94 7.46
CA LEU A 111 -1.30 10.80 7.05
C LEU A 111 -2.43 11.21 6.10
N GLU A 112 -2.98 12.41 6.29
CA GLU A 112 -4.09 12.96 5.49
C GLU A 112 -3.65 13.56 4.16
N LYS A 113 -2.33 13.57 3.89
CA LYS A 113 -1.82 14.08 2.62
C LYS A 113 -2.27 13.11 1.52
N LYS A 114 -3.27 13.53 0.74
CA LYS A 114 -3.63 12.87 -0.52
C LYS A 114 -2.40 12.85 -1.42
N ILE A 115 -1.99 11.66 -1.83
CA ILE A 115 -0.90 11.47 -2.77
C ILE A 115 -1.54 11.19 -4.13
N SER A 116 -1.26 12.07 -5.09
CA SER A 116 -1.64 11.82 -6.46
C SER A 116 -0.81 10.64 -6.96
N LEU A 117 -1.49 9.60 -7.42
CA LEU A 117 -0.82 8.51 -8.12
C LEU A 117 -0.54 9.03 -9.54
N PRO A 118 0.67 8.83 -10.09
CA PRO A 118 0.90 9.07 -11.50
C PRO A 118 -0.19 8.39 -12.33
N ALA A 119 -0.74 9.09 -13.34
CA ALA A 119 -1.83 8.59 -14.17
C ALA A 119 -1.52 7.22 -14.81
N ASP A 120 -0.24 6.97 -15.11
CA ASP A 120 0.27 5.69 -15.60
C ASP A 120 0.05 4.53 -14.63
N LEU A 121 -0.14 4.81 -13.34
CA LEU A 121 -0.42 3.84 -12.29
C LEU A 121 -1.90 3.48 -12.14
N LEU A 122 -2.80 4.26 -12.73
CA LEU A 122 -4.25 4.14 -12.55
C LEU A 122 -4.97 3.48 -13.74
N GLY A 123 -4.23 3.06 -14.77
CA GLY A 123 -4.78 2.26 -15.85
C GLY A 123 -5.82 2.97 -16.71
N ASN A 124 -5.62 4.27 -16.98
CA ASN A 124 -6.27 4.98 -18.08
C ASN A 124 -5.29 5.19 -19.23
#